data_AF-A0A379LLC1-F1
#
_entry.id   AF-A0A379LLC1-F1
#
_cell.length_a   1.000
_cell.length_b   1.000
_cell.length_c   1.000
_cell.angle_alpha   90.00
_cell.angle_beta   90.00
_cell.angle_gamma   90.00
#
_symmetry.space_group_name_H-M   'P 1'
#
loop_
_entity.id
_entity.type
_entity.pdbx_description
1 polymer ?
#
loop_
_entity_poly.entity_id
_entity_poly.type
_entity_poly.pdbx_seq_one_letter_code
_entity_poly.pdbx_strand_id
1 'polypeptide(L)'
;MNTIKANPMSAVIKRLSVLFKVLALVLSLGSVSSLSHAAIEVFEFDNPRQEAQYQALIEEFRCPKCQNQNLAGSDSVISQDLKRKTYEMVMAGQSDAQIREYMYERYGDFISYKPPVRPSTWILWYFPPVILLLLIAGWLMRTKAQNKKQVSSVQSGTQAVDLDKVGSGLSDEEAQKLKALLKEHSNDDISDKK
;
A
#
# COMPACT_ATOMS: atom_id res chain seq x y z
N MET A 1 -21.00 54.02 -52.08
CA MET A 1 -20.77 53.07 -50.96
C MET A 1 -21.87 53.27 -49.91
N ASN A 2 -22.84 52.35 -49.80
CA ASN A 2 -23.84 52.37 -48.73
C ASN A 2 -23.44 51.38 -47.64
N THR A 3 -23.19 51.88 -46.44
CA THR A 3 -22.93 51.07 -45.25
C THR A 3 -24.26 50.68 -44.59
N ILE A 4 -24.62 49.40 -44.70
CA ILE A 4 -25.77 48.83 -43.99
C ILE A 4 -25.39 48.75 -42.51
N LYS A 5 -25.92 49.68 -41.71
CA LYS A 5 -25.73 49.74 -40.26
C LYS A 5 -26.45 48.53 -39.64
N ALA A 6 -25.71 47.50 -39.25
CA ALA A 6 -26.26 46.36 -38.54
C ALA A 6 -26.85 46.82 -37.19
N ASN A 7 -28.17 46.71 -37.04
CA ASN A 7 -28.86 47.15 -35.82
C ASN A 7 -28.59 46.15 -34.67
N PRO A 8 -28.07 46.62 -33.52
CA PRO A 8 -27.65 45.78 -32.39
C PRO A 8 -28.84 45.01 -31.77
N MET A 9 -30.05 45.50 -31.97
CA MET A 9 -31.30 44.91 -31.47
C MET A 9 -31.55 43.50 -32.06
N SER A 10 -31.18 43.27 -33.32
CA SER A 10 -31.35 41.95 -33.98
C SER A 10 -30.36 40.89 -33.47
N ALA A 11 -29.18 41.31 -33.02
CA ALA A 11 -28.17 40.44 -32.44
C ALA A 11 -28.56 40.01 -31.00
N VAL A 12 -29.18 40.91 -30.22
CA VAL A 12 -29.67 40.61 -28.87
C VAL A 12 -30.83 39.61 -28.90
N ILE A 13 -31.80 39.78 -29.81
CA ILE A 13 -32.94 38.87 -29.93
C ILE A 13 -32.49 37.46 -30.37
N LYS A 14 -31.53 37.35 -31.30
CA LYS A 14 -30.97 36.05 -31.72
C LYS A 14 -30.21 35.38 -30.57
N ARG A 15 -29.43 36.12 -29.79
CA ARG A 15 -28.71 35.58 -28.61
C ARG A 15 -29.68 35.09 -27.54
N LEU A 16 -30.76 35.83 -27.28
CA LEU A 16 -31.78 35.46 -26.31
C LEU A 16 -32.56 34.20 -26.73
N SER A 17 -32.90 34.08 -28.02
CA SER A 17 -33.55 32.87 -28.56
C SER A 17 -32.65 31.64 -28.52
N VAL A 18 -31.34 31.79 -28.79
CA VAL A 18 -30.36 30.69 -28.66
C VAL A 18 -30.21 30.27 -27.20
N LEU A 19 -30.11 31.22 -26.27
CA LEU A 19 -30.06 30.95 -24.83
C LEU A 19 -31.31 30.18 -24.35
N PHE A 20 -32.49 30.57 -24.81
CA PHE A 20 -33.74 29.90 -24.44
C PHE A 20 -33.82 28.47 -24.99
N LYS A 21 -33.36 28.24 -26.22
CA LYS A 21 -33.28 26.89 -26.82
C LYS A 21 -32.25 26.00 -26.13
N VAL A 22 -31.10 26.56 -25.73
CA VAL A 22 -30.07 25.83 -24.98
C VAL A 22 -30.59 25.47 -23.59
N LEU A 23 -31.25 26.40 -22.90
CA LEU A 23 -31.85 26.14 -21.59
C LEU A 23 -32.93 25.05 -21.66
N ALA A 24 -33.79 25.09 -22.67
CA ALA A 24 -34.81 24.07 -22.89
C ALA A 24 -34.22 22.70 -23.24
N LEU A 25 -33.12 22.65 -24.01
CA LEU A 25 -32.40 21.41 -24.32
C LEU A 25 -31.74 20.81 -23.08
N VAL A 26 -31.11 21.64 -22.24
CA VAL A 26 -30.52 21.19 -20.97
C VAL A 26 -31.59 20.64 -20.01
N LEU A 27 -32.77 21.28 -19.97
CA LEU A 27 -33.88 20.84 -19.12
C LEU A 27 -34.53 19.55 -19.63
N SER A 28 -34.58 19.32 -20.95
CA SER A 28 -35.10 18.06 -21.50
C SER A 28 -34.13 16.89 -21.30
N LEU A 29 -32.81 17.12 -21.37
CA LEU A 29 -31.80 16.11 -21.07
C LEU A 29 -31.77 15.73 -19.57
N GLY A 30 -32.18 16.62 -18.67
CA GLY A 30 -32.24 16.35 -17.23
C GLY A 30 -33.44 15.51 -16.77
N SER A 31 -34.48 15.35 -17.60
CA SER A 31 -35.74 14.70 -17.19
C SER A 31 -35.74 13.17 -17.27
N VAL A 32 -34.64 12.53 -17.69
CA VAL A 32 -34.49 11.06 -17.66
C VAL A 32 -33.84 10.60 -16.35
N SER A 33 -34.36 11.05 -15.22
CA SER A 33 -34.03 10.44 -13.93
C SER A 33 -35.00 9.29 -13.68
N SER A 34 -34.57 8.07 -14.03
CA SER A 34 -35.33 6.83 -13.86
C SER A 34 -35.77 6.65 -12.40
N LEU A 35 -37.05 6.34 -12.17
CA LEU A 35 -37.53 5.79 -10.91
C LEU A 35 -37.00 4.36 -10.76
N SER A 36 -35.85 4.21 -10.11
CA SER A 36 -35.36 2.90 -9.68
C SER A 36 -36.24 2.36 -8.56
N HIS A 37 -37.10 1.39 -8.87
CA HIS A 37 -37.78 0.59 -7.85
C HIS A 37 -36.77 -0.42 -7.29
N ALA A 38 -36.18 -0.10 -6.14
CA ALA A 38 -35.42 -1.07 -5.36
C ALA A 38 -36.42 -1.99 -4.65
N ALA A 39 -36.61 -3.20 -5.17
CA ALA A 39 -37.33 -4.24 -4.46
C ALA A 39 -36.42 -4.78 -3.35
N ILE A 40 -36.55 -4.23 -2.15
CA ILE A 40 -35.86 -4.75 -0.97
C ILE A 40 -36.55 -6.05 -0.60
N GLU A 41 -35.88 -7.18 -0.82
CA GLU A 41 -36.31 -8.47 -0.26
C GLU A 41 -36.19 -8.39 1.27
N VAL A 42 -37.32 -8.23 1.95
CA VAL A 42 -37.40 -8.24 3.41
C VAL A 42 -37.53 -9.69 3.86
N PHE A 43 -36.50 -10.19 4.55
CA PHE A 43 -36.52 -11.49 5.21
C PHE A 43 -36.95 -11.32 6.67
N GLU A 44 -37.78 -12.23 7.17
CA GLU A 44 -38.20 -12.26 8.58
C GLU A 44 -37.26 -13.16 9.38
N PHE A 45 -36.78 -12.69 10.54
CA PHE A 45 -35.87 -13.46 11.40
C PHE A 45 -36.52 -13.73 12.75
N ASP A 46 -36.21 -14.89 13.36
CA ASP A 46 -36.77 -15.23 14.68
C ASP A 46 -36.19 -14.37 15.80
N ASN A 47 -34.97 -13.86 15.61
CA ASN A 47 -34.26 -13.08 16.61
C ASN A 47 -33.28 -12.07 15.96
N PRO A 48 -32.94 -10.97 16.66
CA PRO A 48 -32.04 -9.94 16.14
C PRO A 48 -30.60 -10.44 15.93
N ARG A 49 -30.20 -11.56 16.55
CA ARG A 49 -28.87 -12.14 16.32
C ARG A 49 -28.77 -12.79 14.95
N GLN A 50 -29.79 -13.52 14.51
CA GLN A 50 -29.87 -14.09 13.16
C GLN A 50 -29.89 -12.99 12.10
N GLU A 51 -30.66 -11.92 12.31
CA GLU A 51 -30.68 -10.79 11.38
C GLU A 51 -29.28 -10.16 11.26
N ALA A 52 -28.62 -9.86 12.39
CA ALA A 52 -27.27 -9.31 12.39
C ALA A 52 -26.25 -10.25 11.73
N GLN A 53 -26.37 -11.56 11.97
CA GLN A 53 -25.54 -12.59 11.34
C GLN A 53 -25.72 -12.59 9.82
N TYR A 54 -26.97 -12.61 9.35
CA TYR A 54 -27.31 -12.57 7.93
C TYR A 54 -26.77 -11.31 7.26
N GLN A 55 -27.00 -10.13 7.85
CA GLN A 55 -26.53 -8.85 7.33
C GLN A 55 -24.99 -8.84 7.19
N ALA A 56 -24.27 -9.29 8.22
CA ALA A 56 -22.81 -9.39 8.18
C ALA A 56 -22.31 -10.31 7.06
N LEU A 57 -23.00 -11.43 6.81
CA LEU A 57 -22.64 -12.37 5.75
C LEU A 57 -22.87 -11.78 4.35
N ILE A 58 -24.02 -11.15 4.10
CA ILE A 58 -24.32 -10.60 2.76
C ILE A 58 -23.51 -9.35 2.43
N GLU A 59 -22.98 -8.64 3.43
CA GLU A 59 -22.00 -7.57 3.24
C GLU A 59 -20.59 -8.09 2.96
N GLU A 60 -20.20 -9.22 3.57
CA GLU A 60 -18.90 -9.86 3.36
C GLU A 60 -18.82 -10.60 2.01
N PHE A 61 -19.93 -11.18 1.56
CA PHE A 61 -19.99 -11.91 0.30
C PHE A 61 -20.11 -10.97 -0.91
N ARG A 62 -19.34 -11.27 -1.96
CA ARG A 62 -19.36 -10.67 -3.29
C ARG A 62 -20.33 -11.42 -4.18
N CYS A 63 -20.95 -10.72 -5.14
CA CYS A 63 -21.62 -11.37 -6.25
C CYS A 63 -20.60 -11.71 -7.37
N PRO A 64 -20.32 -12.98 -7.69
CA PRO A 64 -19.29 -13.36 -8.67
C PRO A 64 -19.60 -12.96 -10.12
N LYS A 65 -20.87 -12.65 -10.40
CA LYS A 65 -21.34 -12.23 -11.73
C LYS A 65 -21.57 -10.73 -11.85
N CYS A 66 -21.47 -10.00 -10.75
CA CYS A 66 -21.73 -8.58 -10.70
C CYS A 66 -20.42 -7.80 -10.72
N GLN A 67 -20.48 -6.53 -11.14
CA GLN A 67 -19.29 -5.68 -11.16
C GLN A 67 -18.90 -5.27 -9.73
N ASN A 68 -18.00 -6.03 -9.10
CA ASN A 68 -17.37 -5.75 -7.80
C ASN A 68 -18.34 -5.24 -6.71
N GLN A 69 -19.52 -5.84 -6.63
CA GLN A 69 -20.55 -5.52 -5.65
C GLN A 69 -20.70 -6.67 -4.64
N ASN A 70 -21.06 -6.31 -3.41
CA ASN A 70 -21.48 -7.29 -2.41
C ASN A 70 -22.87 -7.84 -2.72
N LEU A 71 -23.27 -8.91 -2.03
CA LEU A 71 -24.62 -9.45 -2.17
C LEU A 71 -25.64 -8.42 -1.72
N ALA A 72 -25.43 -7.76 -0.58
CA ALA A 72 -26.34 -6.74 -0.05
C ALA A 72 -26.74 -5.67 -1.08
N GLY A 73 -25.77 -5.10 -1.80
CA GLY A 73 -25.95 -4.01 -2.75
C GLY A 73 -26.20 -4.43 -4.20
N SER A 74 -26.28 -5.73 -4.50
CA SER A 74 -26.54 -6.20 -5.85
C SER A 74 -27.87 -6.96 -5.96
N ASP A 75 -28.67 -6.60 -6.96
CA ASP A 75 -29.99 -7.19 -7.24
C ASP A 75 -29.99 -8.08 -8.50
N SER A 76 -28.87 -8.74 -8.78
CA SER A 76 -28.83 -9.76 -9.84
C SER A 76 -29.59 -11.02 -9.42
N VAL A 77 -30.06 -11.79 -10.40
CA VAL A 77 -30.75 -13.09 -10.15
C VAL A 77 -29.89 -14.04 -9.32
N ILE A 78 -28.56 -14.07 -9.55
CA ILE A 78 -27.65 -14.91 -8.76
C ILE A 78 -27.48 -14.37 -7.33
N SER A 79 -27.51 -13.05 -7.13
CA SER A 79 -27.42 -12.44 -5.81
C SER A 79 -28.65 -12.79 -4.98
N GLN A 80 -29.85 -12.77 -5.57
CA GLN A 80 -31.08 -13.17 -4.89
C GLN A 80 -31.06 -14.65 -4.47
N ASP A 81 -30.56 -15.54 -5.33
CA ASP A 81 -30.39 -16.96 -4.99
C ASP A 81 -29.42 -17.15 -3.80
N LEU A 82 -28.29 -16.44 -3.82
CA LEU A 82 -27.30 -16.47 -2.75
C LEU A 82 -27.82 -15.86 -1.44
N LYS A 83 -28.57 -14.74 -1.51
CA LYS A 83 -29.25 -14.11 -0.35
C LYS A 83 -30.23 -15.10 0.28
N ARG A 84 -31.12 -15.69 -0.53
CA ARG A 84 -32.07 -16.70 -0.07
C ARG A 84 -31.36 -17.90 0.55
N LYS A 85 -30.28 -18.38 -0.08
CA LYS A 85 -29.54 -19.52 0.46
C LYS A 85 -28.87 -19.20 1.79
N THR A 86 -28.27 -18.01 1.90
CA THR A 86 -27.66 -17.53 3.15
C THR A 86 -28.72 -17.44 4.25
N TYR A 87 -29.89 -16.88 3.93
CA TYR A 87 -31.02 -16.79 4.84
C TYR A 87 -31.48 -18.17 5.35
N GLU A 88 -31.68 -19.15 4.44
CA GLU A 88 -32.04 -20.52 4.82
C GLU A 88 -31.05 -21.14 5.82
N MET A 89 -29.74 -20.94 5.61
CA MET A 89 -28.72 -21.52 6.48
C MET A 89 -28.64 -20.82 7.85
N VAL A 90 -28.86 -19.50 7.89
CA VAL A 90 -28.95 -18.73 9.14
C VAL A 90 -30.18 -19.18 9.95
N MET A 91 -31.33 -19.34 9.30
CA MET A 91 -32.56 -19.84 9.95
C MET A 91 -32.41 -21.30 10.40
N ALA A 92 -31.63 -22.11 9.68
CA ALA A 92 -31.25 -23.46 10.11
C ALA A 92 -30.26 -23.48 11.29
N GLY A 93 -29.84 -22.33 11.82
CA GLY A 93 -28.96 -22.23 12.98
C GLY A 93 -27.49 -22.55 12.68
N GLN A 94 -27.06 -22.46 11.43
CA GLN A 94 -25.67 -22.71 11.08
C GLN A 94 -24.74 -21.58 11.55
N SER A 95 -23.51 -21.94 11.86
CA SER A 95 -22.47 -20.96 12.22
C SER A 95 -21.89 -20.28 10.98
N ASP A 96 -21.32 -19.08 11.15
CA ASP A 96 -20.72 -18.33 10.04
C ASP A 96 -19.64 -19.13 9.30
N ALA A 97 -18.87 -19.95 10.02
CA ALA A 97 -17.83 -20.78 9.42
C ALA A 97 -18.42 -21.84 8.48
N GLN A 98 -19.52 -22.48 8.88
CA GLN A 98 -20.22 -23.47 8.04
C GLN A 98 -20.85 -22.81 6.81
N ILE A 99 -21.45 -21.63 6.99
CA ILE A 99 -22.05 -20.87 5.87
C ILE A 99 -20.98 -20.44 4.88
N ARG A 100 -19.85 -19.88 5.37
CA ARG A 100 -18.71 -19.53 4.50
C ARG A 100 -18.17 -20.74 3.76
N GLU A 101 -17.97 -21.86 4.45
CA GLU A 101 -17.44 -23.08 3.83
C GLU A 101 -18.36 -23.59 2.72
N TYR A 102 -19.67 -23.65 2.97
CA TYR A 102 -20.65 -24.00 1.93
C TYR A 102 -20.58 -23.05 0.72
N MET A 103 -20.48 -21.75 0.98
CA MET A 103 -20.37 -20.75 -0.09
C MET A 103 -19.08 -20.92 -0.89
N TYR A 104 -17.95 -21.23 -0.25
CA TYR A 104 -16.69 -21.50 -0.93
C TYR A 104 -16.71 -22.81 -1.72
N GLU A 105 -17.27 -23.87 -1.15
CA GLU A 105 -17.34 -25.18 -1.80
C GLU A 105 -18.19 -25.11 -3.08
N ARG A 106 -19.27 -24.32 -3.05
CA ARG A 106 -20.21 -24.23 -4.18
C ARG A 106 -19.88 -23.13 -5.19
N TYR A 107 -19.40 -21.98 -4.74
CA TYR A 107 -19.21 -20.78 -5.57
C TYR A 107 -17.74 -20.34 -5.69
N GLY A 108 -16.82 -21.00 -4.98
CA GLY A 108 -15.38 -20.77 -5.05
C GLY A 108 -14.89 -19.59 -4.20
N ASP A 109 -13.59 -19.32 -4.26
CA ASP A 109 -12.92 -18.36 -3.38
C ASP A 109 -13.28 -16.89 -3.66
N PHE A 110 -13.81 -16.61 -4.85
CA PHE A 110 -14.19 -15.26 -5.27
C PHE A 110 -15.49 -14.75 -4.63
N ILE A 111 -16.20 -15.61 -3.88
CA ILE A 111 -17.44 -15.24 -3.20
C ILE A 111 -17.22 -14.34 -2.00
N SER A 112 -16.03 -14.24 -1.40
CA SER A 112 -15.79 -13.41 -0.21
C SER A 112 -14.71 -12.36 -0.46
N TYR A 113 -14.84 -11.18 0.16
CA TYR A 113 -13.75 -10.20 0.24
C TYR A 113 -12.55 -10.69 1.05
N LYS A 114 -12.73 -11.70 1.91
CA LYS A 114 -11.68 -12.27 2.77
C LYS A 114 -11.36 -13.69 2.30
N PRO A 115 -10.29 -13.88 1.50
CA PRO A 115 -9.90 -15.22 1.10
C PRO A 115 -9.48 -16.03 2.35
N PRO A 116 -9.93 -17.29 2.47
CA PRO A 116 -9.61 -18.10 3.63
C PRO A 116 -8.12 -18.47 3.66
N VAL A 117 -7.60 -18.66 4.87
CA VAL A 117 -6.22 -19.11 5.09
C VAL A 117 -6.19 -20.62 4.91
N ARG A 118 -5.84 -21.09 3.71
CA ARG A 118 -5.72 -22.51 3.36
C ARG A 118 -4.26 -22.90 3.20
N PRO A 119 -3.91 -24.20 3.26
CA PRO A 119 -2.55 -24.66 3.00
C PRO A 119 -2.00 -24.18 1.65
N SER A 120 -2.87 -24.03 0.64
CA SER A 120 -2.50 -23.49 -0.68
C SER A 120 -2.19 -21.98 -0.68
N THR A 121 -2.85 -21.20 0.18
CA THR A 121 -2.63 -19.74 0.28
C THR A 121 -1.63 -19.36 1.37
N TRP A 122 -1.15 -20.31 2.19
CA TRP A 122 -0.20 -20.05 3.28
C TRP A 122 1.06 -19.32 2.82
N ILE A 123 1.61 -19.67 1.67
CA ILE A 123 2.79 -18.97 1.16
C ILE A 123 2.50 -17.48 0.95
N LEU A 124 1.32 -17.12 0.44
CA LEU A 124 0.93 -15.71 0.23
C LEU A 124 0.82 -14.94 1.55
N TRP A 125 0.32 -15.59 2.60
CA TRP A 125 0.12 -14.97 3.92
C TRP A 125 1.40 -14.87 4.74
N TYR A 126 2.24 -15.91 4.75
CA TYR A 126 3.42 -15.99 5.62
C TYR A 126 4.72 -15.55 4.95
N PHE A 127 4.81 -15.53 3.62
CA PHE A 127 6.03 -15.10 2.92
C PHE A 127 6.44 -13.66 3.23
N PRO A 128 5.54 -12.64 3.14
CA PRO A 128 5.92 -11.26 3.47
C PRO A 128 6.45 -11.07 4.91
N PRO A 129 5.78 -11.54 5.98
CA PRO A 129 6.28 -11.36 7.34
C PRO A 129 7.56 -12.16 7.60
N VAL A 130 7.70 -13.37 7.06
CA VAL A 130 8.92 -14.20 7.23
C VAL A 130 10.13 -13.49 6.63
N ILE A 131 10.04 -12.96 5.41
CA ILE A 131 11.15 -12.22 4.81
C ILE A 131 11.49 -10.97 5.63
N LEU A 132 10.48 -10.21 6.05
CA LEU A 132 10.69 -9.02 6.88
C LEU A 132 11.47 -9.37 8.16
N LEU A 133 11.07 -10.45 8.84
CA LEU A 133 11.76 -10.92 10.06
C LEU A 133 13.21 -11.33 9.77
N LEU A 134 13.46 -12.03 8.66
CA LEU A 134 14.83 -12.42 8.25
C LEU A 134 15.71 -11.19 7.97
N LEU A 135 15.16 -10.16 7.32
CA LEU A 135 15.89 -8.92 7.04
C LEU A 135 16.22 -8.16 8.33
N ILE A 136 15.26 -8.04 9.25
CA ILE A 136 15.47 -7.40 10.56
C ILE A 136 16.52 -8.16 11.36
N ALA A 137 16.41 -9.49 11.44
CA ALA A 137 17.37 -10.34 12.13
C ALA A 137 18.79 -10.18 11.53
N GLY A 138 18.91 -10.22 10.20
CA GLY A 138 20.19 -10.03 9.51
C GLY A 138 20.79 -8.64 9.74
N TRP A 139 19.96 -7.59 9.78
CA TRP A 139 20.40 -6.23 10.09
C TRP A 139 20.91 -6.11 11.53
N LEU A 140 20.17 -6.64 12.51
CA LEU A 140 20.57 -6.65 13.93
C LEU A 140 21.86 -7.45 14.18
N MET A 141 22.06 -8.56 13.46
CA MET A 141 23.30 -9.35 13.55
C MET A 141 24.50 -8.57 12.99
N ARG A 142 24.32 -7.83 11.90
CA ARG A 142 25.39 -6.99 11.32
C ARG A 142 25.80 -5.84 12.25
N THR A 143 24.85 -5.14 12.86
CA THR A 143 25.17 -4.05 13.80
C THR A 143 25.88 -4.55 15.05
N LYS A 144 25.49 -5.72 15.59
CA LYS A 144 26.23 -6.37 16.69
C LYS A 144 27.64 -6.79 16.30
N ALA A 145 27.85 -7.29 15.08
CA ALA A 145 29.17 -7.70 14.61
C ALA A 145 30.14 -6.51 14.43
N GLN A 146 29.65 -5.34 14.05
CA GLN A 146 30.47 -4.12 13.94
C GLN A 146 30.90 -3.58 15.31
N ASN A 147 30.01 -3.60 16.31
CA ASN A 147 30.36 -3.23 17.69
C ASN A 147 31.40 -4.19 18.31
N LYS A 148 31.36 -5.48 17.96
CA LYS A 148 32.35 -6.47 18.46
C LYS A 148 33.76 -6.22 17.91
N LYS A 149 33.89 -5.76 16.66
CA LYS A 149 35.20 -5.43 16.07
C LYS A 149 35.90 -4.26 16.77
N GLN A 150 35.17 -3.25 17.24
CA GLN A 150 35.76 -2.14 18.00
C GLN A 150 36.19 -2.54 19.42
N VAL A 151 35.46 -3.43 20.08
CA VAL A 151 35.87 -3.91 21.43
C VAL A 151 37.10 -4.83 21.36
N SER A 152 37.25 -5.64 20.30
CA SER A 152 38.49 -6.40 20.08
C SER A 152 39.69 -5.52 19.70
N SER A 153 39.50 -4.36 19.07
CA SER A 153 40.61 -3.42 18.86
C SER A 153 41.01 -2.64 20.12
N VAL A 154 40.09 -2.46 21.08
CA VAL A 154 40.39 -1.79 22.36
C VAL A 154 41.12 -2.73 23.33
N GLN A 155 40.84 -4.04 23.32
CA GLN A 155 41.58 -5.03 24.14
C GLN A 155 43.02 -5.26 23.63
N SER A 156 43.30 -5.01 22.34
CA SER A 156 44.68 -4.99 21.83
C SER A 156 45.42 -3.67 22.10
N GLY A 157 44.76 -2.67 22.70
CA GLY A 157 45.32 -1.37 23.08
C GLY A 157 46.06 -1.35 24.42
N THR A 158 46.29 -2.51 25.05
CA THR A 158 47.29 -2.66 26.13
C THR A 158 48.29 -3.75 25.75
N GLN A 159 48.75 -3.72 24.49
CA GLN A 159 49.99 -4.38 24.10
C GLN A 159 51.01 -3.28 23.83
N ALA A 160 52.19 -3.47 24.43
CA ALA A 160 53.35 -2.61 24.27
C ALA A 160 53.49 -2.14 22.82
N VAL A 161 53.73 -0.85 22.64
CA VAL A 161 54.03 -0.24 21.34
C VAL A 161 55.18 -1.03 20.73
N ASP A 162 54.84 -1.82 19.71
CA ASP A 162 55.79 -2.56 18.89
C ASP A 162 56.48 -1.55 17.97
N LEU A 163 57.67 -1.10 18.40
CA LEU A 163 58.49 -0.13 17.68
C LEU A 163 59.00 -0.66 16.32
N ASP A 164 58.88 -1.96 16.04
CA ASP A 164 59.37 -2.55 14.78
C ASP A 164 58.42 -2.29 13.61
N LYS A 165 57.11 -2.14 13.86
CA LYS A 165 56.13 -1.88 12.80
C LYS A 165 56.20 -0.47 12.20
N VAL A 166 56.69 0.51 12.96
CA VAL A 166 56.94 1.87 12.43
C VAL A 166 58.14 1.88 11.48
N GLY A 167 59.07 0.92 11.59
CA GLY A 167 60.21 0.78 10.69
C GLY A 167 59.88 0.11 9.35
N SER A 168 58.83 -0.70 9.28
CA SER A 168 58.47 -1.49 8.08
C SER A 168 57.70 -0.72 6.99
N GLY A 169 57.38 0.55 7.23
CA GLY A 169 56.53 1.37 6.36
C GLY A 169 57.20 2.60 5.74
N LEU A 170 58.52 2.76 5.88
CA LEU A 170 59.25 3.85 5.24
C LEU A 170 60.02 3.29 4.05
N SER A 171 59.67 3.75 2.85
CA SER A 171 60.50 3.54 1.67
C SER A 171 61.89 4.14 1.93
N ASP A 172 62.96 3.49 1.44
CA ASP A 172 64.35 3.94 1.58
C ASP A 172 64.56 5.40 1.13
N GLU A 173 63.66 5.91 0.28
CA GLU A 173 63.59 7.29 -0.20
C GLU A 173 63.18 8.30 0.89
N GLU A 174 62.23 7.94 1.75
CA GLU A 174 61.68 8.83 2.79
C GLU A 174 62.64 8.97 3.97
N ALA A 175 63.37 7.89 4.30
CA ALA A 175 64.41 7.91 5.33
C ALA A 175 65.58 8.83 4.95
N GLN A 176 65.92 8.93 3.67
CA GLN A 176 66.94 9.86 3.18
C GLN A 176 66.45 11.31 3.21
N LYS A 177 65.21 11.55 2.82
CA LYS A 177 64.59 12.89 2.85
C LYS A 177 64.50 13.45 4.27
N LEU A 178 64.16 12.60 5.25
CA LEU A 178 64.12 13.00 6.66
C LEU A 178 65.53 13.32 7.19
N LYS A 179 66.54 12.53 6.83
CA LYS A 179 67.94 12.80 7.22
C LYS A 179 68.49 14.07 6.57
N ALA A 180 68.09 14.38 5.34
CA ALA A 180 68.45 15.63 4.67
C ALA A 180 67.83 16.85 5.38
N LEU A 181 66.53 16.79 5.69
CA LEU A 181 65.83 17.86 6.41
C LEU A 181 66.36 18.07 7.83
N LEU A 182 66.72 17.00 8.55
CA LEU A 182 67.32 17.10 9.88
C LEU A 182 68.74 17.72 9.85
N LYS A 183 69.52 17.46 8.79
CA LYS A 183 70.85 18.06 8.63
C LYS A 183 70.79 19.54 8.24
N GLU A 184 69.75 19.95 7.52
CA GLU A 184 69.49 21.35 7.21
C GLU A 184 69.13 22.13 8.48
N HIS A 185 68.15 21.65 9.25
CA HIS A 185 67.72 22.30 10.50
C HIS A 185 68.82 22.31 11.59
N SER A 186 69.64 21.25 11.67
CA SER A 186 70.76 21.22 12.62
C SER A 186 71.87 22.22 12.31
N ASN A 187 72.00 22.71 11.07
CA ASN A 187 72.99 23.73 10.72
C ASN A 187 72.45 25.14 10.98
N ASP A 188 71.14 25.35 10.86
CA ASP A 188 70.49 26.63 11.14
C ASP A 188 70.53 26.96 12.64
N ASP A 189 70.31 25.98 13.52
CA ASP A 189 70.39 26.17 14.99
C ASP A 189 71.82 26.51 15.50
N ILE A 190 72.86 26.18 14.72
CA ILE A 190 74.25 26.49 15.09
C ILE A 190 74.66 27.89 14.59
N SER A 191 74.00 28.44 13.57
CA SER A 191 74.37 29.74 13.00
C SER A 191 73.82 30.95 13.77
N ASP A 192 72.82 30.77 14.64
CA ASP A 192 72.17 31.88 15.37
C ASP A 192 72.74 32.13 16.78
N LYS A 193 73.92 31.57 17.07
CA LYS A 193 74.58 31.70 18.40
C LYS A 193 76.01 32.21 18.36
N LYS A 194 76.33 33.15 17.46
CA LYS A 194 77.58 33.93 17.51
C LYS A 194 77.35 35.43 17.43
#